data_AF-A0A1F3N4P6-F1
#
_entry.id   AF-A0A1F3N4P6-F1
#
_cell.length_a   1.000
_cell.length_b   1.000
_cell.length_c   1.000
_cell.angle_alpha   90.00
_cell.angle_beta   90.00
_cell.angle_gamma   90.00
#
_symmetry.space_group_name_H-M   'P 1'
#
loop_
_entity.id
_entity.type
_entity.pdbx_description
1 polymer ?
#
loop_
_entity_poly.entity_id
_entity_poly.type
_entity_poly.pdbx_seq_one_letter_code
_entity_poly.pdbx_strand_id
1 'polypeptide(L)'
;MDYKYINTEYLDSVSGGDNEIFIEIVTLFREQVAEFHNEMLSLFTRMDYYNLGLLAHKAKSSVAIMGMNDLAVMLKTFELQAREGNEIEKYESYISRFRNDTEEALKELDDLISNIKKKG
;
A
#
# COMPACT_ATOMS: atom_id res chain seq x y z
N MET A 1 19.87 -7.23 1.29
CA MET A 1 18.99 -6.63 0.28
C MET A 1 18.81 -5.18 0.69
N ASP A 2 18.95 -4.22 -0.22
CA ASP A 2 18.61 -2.83 0.08
C ASP A 2 17.11 -2.68 -0.16
N TYR A 3 16.33 -2.53 0.91
CA TYR A 3 14.89 -2.35 0.81
C TYR A 3 14.57 -0.92 0.38
N LYS A 4 13.81 -0.77 -0.69
CA LYS A 4 13.53 0.51 -1.35
C LYS A 4 12.13 1.03 -1.05
N TYR A 5 11.15 0.13 -0.88
CA TYR A 5 9.75 0.52 -0.72
C TYR A 5 9.31 0.50 0.75
N ILE A 6 9.82 -0.45 1.52
CA ILE A 6 9.46 -0.61 2.93
C ILE A 6 10.49 0.00 3.88
N ASN A 7 10.06 0.33 5.09
CA ASN A 7 10.95 0.74 6.17
C ASN A 7 11.00 -0.33 7.27
N THR A 8 12.12 -1.04 7.38
CA THR A 8 12.30 -2.13 8.33
C THR A 8 12.36 -1.68 9.77
N GLU A 9 12.97 -0.53 10.06
CA GLU A 9 13.04 0.02 11.42
C GLU A 9 11.66 0.44 11.90
N TYR A 10 10.87 1.03 11.02
CA TYR A 10 9.49 1.41 11.34
C TYR A 10 8.62 0.18 11.56
N LEU A 11 8.75 -0.84 10.72
CA LEU A 11 8.01 -2.09 10.88
C LEU A 11 8.36 -2.82 12.19
N ASP A 12 9.63 -2.83 12.57
CA ASP A 12 10.09 -3.37 13.86
C ASP A 12 9.49 -2.59 15.04
N SER A 13 9.42 -1.25 14.93
CA SER A 13 8.73 -0.41 15.91
C SER A 13 7.23 -0.68 16.00
N VAL A 14 6.55 -0.97 14.88
CA VAL A 14 5.11 -1.24 14.86
C VAL A 14 4.80 -2.64 15.39
N SER A 15 5.66 -3.62 15.11
CA SER A 15 5.52 -4.98 15.65
C SER A 15 6.03 -5.13 17.09
N GLY A 16 6.74 -4.13 17.63
CA GLY A 16 7.34 -4.20 18.96
C GLY A 16 8.49 -5.21 19.05
N GLY A 17 9.15 -5.50 17.92
CA GLY A 17 10.17 -6.54 17.81
C GLY A 17 9.62 -7.98 17.82
N ASP A 18 8.29 -8.16 17.80
CA ASP A 18 7.65 -9.46 17.78
C ASP A 18 7.46 -9.98 16.33
N ASN A 19 8.01 -11.16 16.06
CA ASN A 19 7.97 -11.77 14.73
C ASN A 19 6.57 -12.25 14.34
N GLU A 20 5.74 -12.70 15.29
CA GLU A 20 4.36 -13.13 15.03
C GLU A 20 3.50 -11.92 14.65
N ILE A 21 3.62 -10.83 15.42
CA ILE A 21 2.92 -9.57 15.12
C ILE A 21 3.36 -9.01 13.76
N PHE A 22 4.66 -9.05 13.47
CA PHE A 22 5.17 -8.63 12.16
C PHE A 22 4.55 -9.43 11.01
N ILE A 23 4.51 -10.76 11.12
CA ILE A 23 3.92 -11.63 10.09
C ILE A 23 2.41 -11.35 9.94
N GLU A 24 1.69 -11.12 11.04
CA GLU A 24 0.27 -10.76 11.01
C GLU A 24 0.03 -9.44 10.27
N ILE A 25 0.81 -8.39 10.58
CA ILE A 25 0.74 -7.09 9.92
C ILE A 25 0.98 -7.23 8.41
N VAL A 26 2.00 -7.98 7.99
CA VAL A 26 2.30 -8.21 6.57
C VAL A 26 1.20 -9.00 5.87
N THR A 27 0.64 -10.00 6.55
CA THR A 27 -0.46 -10.81 6.00
C THR A 27 -1.70 -9.95 5.76
N LEU A 28 -2.08 -9.14 6.75
CA LEU A 28 -3.18 -8.19 6.63
C LEU A 28 -2.94 -7.16 5.51
N PHE A 29 -1.72 -6.62 5.43
CA PHE A 29 -1.34 -5.68 4.38
C PHE A 29 -1.50 -6.28 2.99
N ARG A 30 -1.04 -7.52 2.78
CA ARG A 30 -1.16 -8.26 1.52
C ARG A 30 -2.62 -8.40 1.07
N GLU A 31 -3.50 -8.76 1.99
CA GLU A 31 -4.94 -8.90 1.69
C GLU A 31 -5.55 -7.55 1.32
N GLN A 32 -5.27 -6.51 2.12
CA GLN A 32 -5.79 -5.15 1.91
C GLN A 32 -5.37 -4.56 0.56
N VAL A 33 -4.09 -4.65 0.18
CA VAL A 33 -3.63 -4.01 -1.07
C VAL A 33 -4.23 -4.70 -2.30
N ALA A 34 -4.45 -6.01 -2.25
CA ALA A 34 -5.14 -6.74 -3.31
C ALA A 34 -6.61 -6.33 -3.42
N GLU A 35 -7.31 -6.23 -2.28
CA GLU A 35 -8.70 -5.76 -2.22
C GLU A 35 -8.83 -4.32 -2.74
N PHE A 36 -8.00 -3.41 -2.23
CA PHE A 36 -8.00 -2.01 -2.65
C PHE A 36 -7.72 -1.85 -4.13
N HIS A 37 -6.75 -2.56 -4.69
CA HIS A 37 -6.47 -2.47 -6.13
C HIS A 37 -7.68 -2.91 -6.98
N ASN A 38 -8.32 -4.03 -6.63
CA ASN A 38 -9.49 -4.52 -7.35
C ASN A 38 -10.68 -3.56 -7.23
N GLU A 39 -10.91 -3.01 -6.04
CA GLU A 39 -11.98 -2.04 -5.81
C GLU A 39 -11.69 -0.71 -6.53
N MET A 40 -10.43 -0.25 -6.56
CA MET A 40 -10.02 0.94 -7.32
C MET A 40 -10.34 0.79 -8.81
N LEU A 41 -10.01 -0.35 -9.42
CA LEU A 41 -10.33 -0.62 -10.82
C LEU A 41 -11.84 -0.63 -11.08
N SER A 42 -12.61 -1.24 -10.18
CA SER A 42 -14.07 -1.28 -10.25
C SER A 42 -14.68 0.13 -10.19
N LEU A 43 -14.28 0.93 -9.20
CA LEU A 43 -14.76 2.31 -9.02
C LEU A 43 -14.36 3.20 -10.21
N PHE A 44 -13.12 3.08 -10.69
CA PHE A 44 -12.64 3.81 -11.87
C PHE A 44 -13.46 3.49 -13.13
N THR A 45 -13.71 2.19 -13.39
CA THR A 45 -14.51 1.73 -14.55
C THR A 45 -15.96 2.23 -14.48
N ARG A 46 -16.52 2.35 -13.28
CA ARG A 46 -17.87 2.87 -13.03
C ARG A 46 -17.93 4.40 -12.97
N MET A 47 -16.79 5.08 -13.14
CA MET A 47 -16.66 6.54 -12.99
C MET A 47 -17.08 7.06 -11.61
N ASP A 48 -17.01 6.22 -10.58
CA ASP A 48 -17.35 6.57 -9.20
C ASP A 48 -16.14 7.18 -8.49
N TYR A 49 -15.75 8.37 -8.93
CA TYR A 49 -14.49 9.01 -8.51
C TYR A 49 -14.52 9.48 -7.05
N TYR A 50 -15.68 9.84 -6.52
CA TYR A 50 -15.80 10.23 -5.12
C TYR A 50 -15.44 9.06 -4.19
N ASN A 51 -16.03 7.88 -4.43
CA ASN A 51 -15.71 6.67 -3.67
C ASN A 51 -14.28 6.19 -3.96
N LEU A 52 -13.78 6.36 -5.18
CA LEU A 52 -12.37 6.08 -5.52
C LEU A 52 -11.41 6.91 -4.66
N GLY A 53 -11.72 8.19 -4.43
CA GLY A 53 -10.94 9.05 -3.54
C GLY A 53 -11.02 8.63 -2.07
N LEU A 54 -12.19 8.19 -1.59
CA LEU A 54 -12.32 7.62 -0.24
C LEU A 54 -11.52 6.32 -0.09
N LEU A 55 -11.47 5.49 -1.12
CA LEU A 55 -10.65 4.27 -1.13
C LEU A 55 -9.15 4.60 -1.12
N ALA A 56 -8.71 5.59 -1.91
CA ALA A 56 -7.33 6.08 -1.88
C ALA A 56 -6.91 6.57 -0.48
N HIS A 57 -7.83 7.22 0.26
CA HIS A 57 -7.58 7.60 1.66
C HIS A 57 -7.31 6.39 2.56
N LYS A 58 -8.10 5.32 2.43
CA LYS A 58 -7.92 4.08 3.21
C LYS A 58 -6.60 3.40 2.85
N ALA A 59 -6.32 3.27 1.55
CA ALA A 59 -5.08 2.68 1.04
C ALA A 59 -3.83 3.43 1.51
N LYS A 60 -3.89 4.77 1.60
CA LYS A 60 -2.81 5.62 2.10
C LYS A 60 -2.37 5.22 3.50
N SER A 61 -3.31 5.01 4.42
CA SER A 61 -2.98 4.60 5.79
C SER A 61 -2.32 3.23 5.83
N SER A 62 -2.81 2.28 5.02
CA SER A 62 -2.25 0.93 4.93
C SER A 62 -0.80 0.93 4.45
N VAL A 63 -0.48 1.65 3.37
CA VAL A 63 0.90 1.72 2.84
C VAL A 63 1.84 2.54 3.73
N ALA A 64 1.32 3.53 4.46
CA ALA A 64 2.11 4.28 5.43
C ALA A 64 2.57 3.43 6.62
N ILE A 65 1.77 2.44 7.03
CA ILE A 65 2.17 1.47 8.08
C ILE A 65 3.39 0.65 7.62
N MET A 66 3.53 0.38 6.32
CA MET A 66 4.70 -0.30 5.76
C MET A 66 5.92 0.63 5.56
N GLY A 67 5.78 1.93 5.86
CA GLY A 67 6.82 2.93 5.62
C GLY A 67 6.91 3.43 4.17
N MET A 68 5.92 3.14 3.32
CA MET A 68 5.89 3.52 1.90
C MET A 68 5.49 5.00 1.71
N ASN A 69 6.29 5.91 2.22
CA ASN A 69 5.95 7.35 2.32
C ASN A 69 5.67 8.00 0.96
N ASP A 70 6.45 7.68 -0.07
CA ASP A 70 6.28 8.23 -1.41
C ASP A 70 4.94 7.80 -2.03
N LEU A 71 4.53 6.56 -1.79
CA LEU A 71 3.23 6.05 -2.24
C LEU A 71 2.09 6.69 -1.44
N ALA A 72 2.25 6.87 -0.12
CA ALA A 72 1.28 7.55 0.71
C ALA A 72 1.02 9.00 0.27
N VAL A 73 2.08 9.73 -0.12
CA VAL A 73 1.96 11.09 -0.68
C VAL A 73 1.21 11.10 -2.02
N MET A 74 1.49 10.12 -2.89
CA MET A 74 0.77 9.97 -4.15
C MET A 74 -0.72 9.68 -3.89
N LEU A 75 -1.04 8.74 -2.99
CA LEU A 75 -2.43 8.41 -2.65
C LEU A 75 -3.20 9.57 -2.02
N LYS A 76 -2.52 10.44 -1.26
CA LYS A 76 -3.11 11.71 -0.79
C LYS A 76 -3.46 12.64 -1.95
N THR A 77 -2.60 12.72 -2.97
CA THR A 77 -2.87 13.52 -4.18
C THR A 77 -4.05 12.94 -4.95
N PHE A 78 -4.05 11.61 -5.13
CA PHE A 78 -5.13 10.89 -5.79
C PHE A 78 -6.47 11.07 -5.04
N GLU A 79 -6.48 10.96 -3.71
CA GLU A 79 -7.65 11.22 -2.86
C GLU A 79 -8.28 12.58 -3.16
N LEU A 80 -7.47 13.65 -3.16
CA LEU A 80 -7.96 15.01 -3.37
C LEU A 80 -8.51 15.19 -4.79
N GLN A 81 -7.74 14.78 -5.80
CA GLN A 81 -8.13 14.90 -7.19
C GLN A 81 -9.41 14.11 -7.50
N ALA A 82 -9.50 12.86 -7.03
CA ALA A 82 -10.66 12.00 -7.22
C ALA A 82 -11.94 12.55 -6.58
N ARG A 83 -11.84 13.13 -5.38
CA ARG A 83 -13.00 13.73 -4.69
C ARG A 83 -13.48 15.02 -5.34
N GLU A 84 -12.58 15.77 -5.96
CA GLU A 84 -12.90 17.01 -6.68
C GLU A 84 -13.28 16.79 -8.15
N GLY A 85 -13.01 15.58 -8.69
CA GLY A 85 -13.24 15.26 -10.10
C GLY A 85 -12.21 15.89 -11.04
N ASN A 86 -11.00 16.16 -10.56
CA ASN A 86 -9.93 16.84 -11.28
C ASN A 86 -8.89 15.85 -11.81
N GLU A 87 -8.27 16.13 -12.96
CA GLU A 87 -7.13 15.35 -13.49
C GLU A 87 -7.43 13.85 -13.67
N ILE A 88 -8.65 13.53 -14.14
CA ILE A 88 -9.17 12.16 -14.30
C ILE A 88 -8.24 11.29 -15.17
N GLU A 89 -7.58 11.88 -16.15
CA GLU A 89 -6.59 11.25 -17.02
C GLU A 89 -5.39 10.65 -16.26
N LYS A 90 -5.15 11.07 -15.00
CA LYS A 90 -4.08 10.55 -14.16
C LYS A 90 -4.49 9.34 -13.32
N TYR A 91 -5.79 9.09 -13.12
CA TYR A 91 -6.25 8.09 -12.15
C TYR A 91 -5.75 6.69 -12.48
N GLU A 92 -5.78 6.30 -13.75
CA GLU A 92 -5.24 5.02 -14.19
C GLU A 92 -3.74 4.87 -13.85
N SER A 93 -2.96 5.94 -14.02
CA SER A 93 -1.54 5.94 -13.66
C SER A 93 -1.31 5.80 -12.15
N TYR A 94 -2.17 6.38 -11.33
CA TYR A 94 -2.11 6.24 -9.87
C TYR A 94 -2.46 4.82 -9.42
N ILE A 95 -3.50 4.22 -10.01
CA ILE A 95 -3.89 2.83 -9.71
C ILE A 95 -2.78 1.86 -10.15
N SER A 96 -2.19 2.08 -11.33
CA SER A 96 -1.06 1.27 -11.81
C SER A 96 0.16 1.41 -10.90
N ARG A 97 0.50 2.64 -10.48
CA ARG A 97 1.60 2.86 -9.53
C ARG A 97 1.34 2.20 -8.18
N PHE A 98 0.13 2.33 -7.64
CA PHE A 98 -0.26 1.66 -6.40
C PHE A 98 -0.03 0.15 -6.49
N ARG A 99 -0.47 -0.48 -7.57
CA ARG A 99 -0.24 -1.91 -7.81
C ARG A 99 1.25 -2.26 -7.86
N ASN A 100 2.02 -1.55 -8.69
CA ASN A 100 3.43 -1.87 -8.88
C ASN A 100 4.23 -1.68 -7.59
N ASP A 101 4.06 -0.55 -6.91
CA ASP A 101 4.81 -0.22 -5.68
C ASP A 101 4.44 -1.20 -4.55
N THR A 102 3.17 -1.62 -4.44
CA THR A 102 2.74 -2.62 -3.43
C THR A 102 3.21 -4.03 -3.76
N GLU A 103 3.23 -4.44 -5.03
CA GLU A 103 3.80 -5.73 -5.45
C GLU A 103 5.30 -5.81 -5.15
N GLU A 104 6.07 -4.74 -5.38
CA GLU A 104 7.50 -4.69 -5.01
C GLU A 104 7.70 -4.70 -3.49
N ALA A 105 6.89 -3.94 -2.74
CA ALA A 105 6.93 -3.97 -1.27
C ALA A 105 6.64 -5.37 -0.71
N LEU A 106 5.68 -6.09 -1.28
CA LEU A 106 5.38 -7.47 -0.85
C LEU A 106 6.56 -8.43 -1.09
N LYS A 107 7.32 -8.25 -2.18
CA LYS A 107 8.55 -9.04 -2.42
C LYS A 107 9.62 -8.76 -1.37
N GLU A 108 9.79 -7.49 -1.00
CA GLU A 108 10.71 -7.08 0.06
C GLU A 108 10.30 -7.66 1.42
N LEU A 109 9.00 -7.64 1.74
CA LEU A 109 8.45 -8.23 2.95
C LEU A 109 8.60 -9.77 2.99
N ASP A 110 8.40 -10.45 1.87
CA ASP A 110 8.59 -11.91 1.77
C ASP A 110 10.05 -12.32 2.01
N ASP A 111 11.01 -11.53 1.51
CA ASP A 111 12.43 -11.73 1.81
C ASP A 111 12.72 -11.54 3.31
N LEU A 112 12.17 -10.50 3.95
CA LEU A 112 12.30 -10.28 5.38
C LEU A 112 11.74 -11.44 6.21
N ILE A 113 10.51 -11.88 5.93
CA ILE A 113 9.89 -13.01 6.62
C ILE A 113 10.74 -14.27 6.46
N SER A 114 11.26 -14.51 5.25
CA SER A 114 12.15 -15.65 4.99
C SER A 114 13.44 -15.57 5.80
N ASN A 115 14.00 -14.38 5.99
CA ASN A 115 15.20 -14.16 6.79
C ASN A 115 14.94 -14.30 8.29
N ILE A 116 13.77 -13.90 8.78
CA ILE A 116 13.34 -14.12 10.18
C ILE A 116 13.22 -15.61 10.46
N LYS A 117 12.52 -16.37 9.59
CA LYS A 117 12.32 -17.83 9.74
C LYS A 117 13.61 -18.65 9.68
N LYS A 118 14.68 -18.13 9.09
CA LYS A 118 16.01 -18.78 9.05
C LYS A 118 16.83 -18.56 10.32
N LYS A 119 16.48 -17.54 11.11
CA LYS A 119 17.22 -17.12 12.32
C LYS A 119 16.59 -17.61 13.62
N GLY A 120 15.28 -17.92 13.61
CA GLY A 120 14.59 -18.62 14.71
C GLY A 120 14.71 -20.12 14.58
#